data_AF-A0A372FX63-F1
#
_entry.id   AF-A0A372FX63-F1
#
_cell.length_a   1.000
_cell.length_b   1.000
_cell.length_c   1.000
_cell.angle_alpha   90.00
_cell.angle_beta   90.00
_cell.angle_gamma   90.00
#
_symmetry.space_group_name_H-M   'P 1'
#
loop_
_entity.id
_entity.type
_entity.pdbx_description
1 polymer ?
#
loop_
_entity_poly.entity_id
_entity_poly.type
_entity_poly.pdbx_seq_one_letter_code
_entity_poly.pdbx_strand_id
1 'polypeptide(L)'
;MNSSSTLRPSPPADESTGTALREIPLPPYVTAEDAQFAVRAVVVHAPRRWSGGTVCRNDASPHPCRLHRWGTRVLALRGLRDAEIAALIERGDPAAPVPTPPDARRGPFLTPGV
;
A
#
# COMPACT_ATOMS: atom_id res chain seq x y z
N MET A 1 5.30 32.95 55.83
CA MET A 1 4.68 31.72 55.29
C MET A 1 5.25 31.48 53.90
N ASN A 2 5.85 30.32 53.64
CA ASN A 2 6.53 29.95 52.40
C ASN A 2 5.54 29.28 51.44
N SER A 3 5.58 29.56 50.14
CA SER A 3 4.93 28.74 49.10
C SER A 3 5.62 28.95 47.75
N SER A 4 6.75 28.27 47.58
CA SER A 4 7.31 27.92 46.27
C SER A 4 6.36 26.99 45.54
N SER A 5 5.85 27.41 44.38
CA SER A 5 5.22 26.51 43.40
C SER A 5 6.21 26.24 42.27
N THR A 6 6.93 25.12 42.37
CA THR A 6 7.70 24.55 41.27
C THR A 6 6.73 23.86 40.31
N LEU A 7 6.49 24.48 39.16
CA LEU A 7 5.86 23.82 38.02
C LEU A 7 6.82 22.72 37.54
N ARG A 8 6.47 21.47 37.84
CA ARG A 8 7.18 20.28 37.36
C ARG A 8 6.95 20.17 35.85
N PRO A 9 7.98 20.23 35.00
CA PRO A 9 7.81 19.95 33.58
C PRO A 9 7.30 18.51 33.43
N SER A 10 6.17 18.35 32.74
CA SER A 10 5.74 17.05 32.25
C SER A 10 6.87 16.47 31.40
N PRO A 11 7.26 15.19 31.55
CA PRO A 11 8.19 14.58 30.62
C PRO A 11 7.59 14.69 29.21
N PRO A 12 8.40 14.97 28.16
CA PRO A 12 7.89 14.83 26.81
C PRO A 12 7.33 13.42 26.69
N ALA A 13 6.07 13.34 26.25
CA ALA A 13 5.43 12.08 25.89
C ALA A 13 6.44 11.27 25.10
N ASP A 14 6.71 10.07 25.61
CA ASP A 14 7.49 9.01 25.00
C ASP A 14 7.50 9.22 23.49
N GLU A 15 8.61 9.80 23.02
CA GLU A 15 8.96 9.91 21.62
C GLU A 15 8.96 8.45 21.21
N SER A 16 7.83 7.99 20.66
CA SER A 16 7.66 6.65 20.17
C SER A 16 8.60 6.58 18.98
N THR A 17 9.85 6.36 19.31
CA THR A 17 10.96 5.97 18.47
C THR A 17 10.68 4.51 18.12
N GLY A 18 9.46 4.25 17.62
CA GLY A 18 9.17 3.12 16.80
C GLY A 18 10.06 3.34 15.60
N THR A 19 11.26 2.74 15.68
CA THR A 19 12.25 2.62 14.62
C THR A 19 11.54 2.81 13.30
N ALA A 20 11.75 3.96 12.64
CA ALA A 20 11.05 4.27 11.40
C ALA A 20 11.26 3.09 10.46
N LEU A 21 10.27 2.21 10.38
CA LEU A 21 10.46 0.92 9.74
C LEU A 21 10.68 1.26 8.28
N ARG A 22 11.91 1.03 7.79
CA ARG A 22 12.34 1.44 6.45
C ARG A 22 11.40 0.86 5.41
N GLU A 23 11.21 1.52 4.27
CA GLU A 23 10.36 0.99 3.19
C GLU A 23 10.79 -0.44 2.81
N ILE A 24 9.83 -1.30 2.46
CA ILE A 24 10.14 -2.66 2.03
C ILE A 24 10.86 -2.57 0.67
N PRO A 25 12.06 -3.19 0.52
CA PRO A 25 12.78 -3.14 -0.73
C PRO A 25 11.98 -3.81 -1.83
N LEU A 26 12.09 -3.27 -3.05
CA LEU A 26 11.53 -3.93 -4.23
C LEU A 26 12.48 -5.03 -4.70
N PRO A 27 11.96 -6.19 -5.14
CA PRO A 27 12.79 -7.19 -5.77
C PRO A 27 13.36 -6.64 -7.09
N PRO A 28 14.55 -7.10 -7.52
CA PRO A 28 15.16 -6.65 -8.77
C PRO A 28 14.32 -6.99 -10.00
N TYR A 29 13.50 -8.04 -9.89
CA TYR A 29 12.52 -8.46 -10.89
C TYR A 29 11.24 -8.88 -10.16
N VAL A 30 10.06 -8.49 -10.66
CA VAL A 30 8.78 -8.88 -10.08
C VAL A 30 8.34 -10.22 -10.66
N THR A 31 8.23 -11.23 -9.81
CA THR A 31 7.69 -12.55 -10.19
C THR A 31 6.16 -12.58 -10.14
N ALA A 32 5.57 -13.67 -10.63
CA ALA A 32 4.13 -13.90 -10.48
C ALA A 32 3.72 -14.06 -9.01
N GLU A 33 4.58 -14.66 -8.18
CA GLU A 33 4.36 -14.82 -6.75
C GLU A 33 4.41 -13.47 -6.01
N ASP A 34 5.38 -12.62 -6.32
CA ASP A 34 5.46 -11.26 -5.79
C ASP A 34 4.18 -10.46 -6.09
N ALA A 35 3.66 -10.61 -7.30
CA ALA A 35 2.44 -9.94 -7.71
C ALA A 35 1.22 -10.43 -6.91
N GLN A 36 1.14 -11.72 -6.58
CA GLN A 36 0.08 -12.26 -5.71
C GLN A 36 0.19 -11.74 -4.28
N PHE A 37 1.41 -11.67 -3.74
CA PHE A 37 1.64 -11.03 -2.43
C PHE A 37 1.28 -9.54 -2.47
N ALA A 38 1.53 -8.85 -3.58
CA ALA A 38 1.17 -7.46 -3.76
C ALA A 38 -0.35 -7.24 -3.83
N VAL A 39 -1.12 -8.14 -4.47
CA VAL A 39 -2.60 -8.13 -4.41
C VAL A 39 -3.07 -8.26 -2.97
N ARG A 40 -2.55 -9.24 -2.23
CA ARG A 40 -2.89 -9.41 -0.82
C ARG A 40 -2.55 -8.15 -0.01
N ALA A 41 -1.38 -7.56 -0.25
CA ALA A 41 -0.94 -6.36 0.46
C ALA A 41 -1.88 -5.17 0.23
N VAL A 42 -2.29 -4.87 -1.01
CA VAL A 42 -3.18 -3.72 -1.25
C VAL A 42 -4.60 -3.96 -0.74
N VAL A 43 -5.09 -5.20 -0.83
CA VAL A 43 -6.46 -5.57 -0.41
C VAL A 43 -6.58 -5.64 1.12
N VAL A 44 -5.67 -6.36 1.79
CA VAL A 44 -5.72 -6.50 3.27
C VAL A 44 -5.47 -5.14 3.93
N HIS A 45 -4.52 -4.37 3.40
CA HIS A 45 -4.15 -3.05 3.91
C HIS A 45 -4.90 -1.90 3.22
N ALA A 46 -6.15 -2.15 2.85
CA ALA A 46 -7.05 -1.14 2.29
C ALA A 46 -7.29 0.03 3.26
N PRO A 47 -7.58 1.25 2.76
CA PRO A 47 -7.93 2.38 3.59
C PRO A 47 -9.25 2.17 4.33
N ARG A 48 -9.31 2.60 5.59
CA ARG A 48 -10.52 2.67 6.41
C ARG A 48 -10.64 4.07 7.03
N ARG A 49 -11.83 4.65 6.98
CA ARG A 49 -12.11 5.93 7.65
C ARG A 49 -12.24 5.73 9.17
N TRP A 50 -11.60 6.63 9.93
CA TRP A 50 -11.66 6.73 11.38
C TRP A 50 -11.85 8.21 11.77
N SER A 51 -12.26 8.48 13.01
CA SER A 51 -12.59 9.83 13.51
C SER A 51 -11.44 10.85 13.43
N GLY A 52 -10.21 10.42 13.11
CA GLY A 52 -9.03 11.26 12.94
C GLY A 52 -8.32 11.14 11.58
N GLY A 53 -8.94 10.50 10.59
CA GLY A 53 -8.36 10.37 9.24
C GLY A 53 -8.50 8.96 8.63
N THR A 54 -7.69 8.69 7.61
CA THR A 54 -7.66 7.38 6.94
C THR A 54 -6.54 6.53 7.51
N VAL A 55 -6.90 5.35 8.01
CA VAL A 55 -5.96 4.37 8.56
C VAL A 55 -5.99 3.08 7.75
N CYS A 56 -4.90 2.33 7.79
CA CYS A 56 -4.84 0.98 7.27
C CYS A 56 -5.82 0.09 8.06
N ARG A 57 -6.71 -0.62 7.36
CA ARG A 57 -7.68 -1.51 8.00
C ARG A 57 -7.03 -2.59 8.87
N ASN A 58 -5.87 -3.12 8.44
CA ASN A 58 -5.19 -4.22 9.13
C ASN A 58 -4.22 -3.74 10.23
N ASP A 59 -3.41 -2.72 9.91
CA ASP A 59 -2.31 -2.32 10.81
C ASP A 59 -2.69 -1.18 11.76
N ALA A 60 -3.84 -0.54 11.54
CA ALA A 60 -4.27 0.69 12.21
C ALA A 60 -3.29 1.88 12.11
N SER A 61 -2.21 1.76 11.32
CA SER A 61 -1.28 2.84 11.00
C SER A 61 -1.87 3.83 9.99
N PRO A 62 -1.31 5.06 9.87
CA PRO A 62 -1.73 6.01 8.85
C PRO A 62 -1.68 5.39 7.44
N HIS A 63 -2.76 5.52 6.68
CA HIS A 63 -2.82 5.03 5.30
C HIS A 63 -2.23 6.07 4.33
N PRO A 64 -1.40 5.65 3.35
CA PRO A 64 -1.02 4.27 3.03
C PRO A 64 0.07 3.73 3.96
N CYS A 65 -0.12 2.52 4.50
CA CYS A 65 0.92 1.85 5.29
C CYS A 65 2.02 1.26 4.40
N ARG A 66 3.11 0.78 5.01
CA ARG A 66 4.28 0.22 4.30
C ARG A 66 3.93 -0.92 3.34
N LEU A 67 3.10 -1.88 3.78
CA LEU A 67 2.70 -3.01 2.96
C LEU A 67 1.82 -2.57 1.79
N HIS A 68 0.90 -1.61 2.02
CA HIS A 68 0.09 -1.04 0.95
C HIS A 68 0.97 -0.36 -0.11
N ARG A 69 1.93 0.48 0.30
CA ARG A 69 2.85 1.17 -0.62
C ARG A 69 3.72 0.19 -1.41
N TRP A 70 4.26 -0.83 -0.75
CA TRP A 70 5.02 -1.88 -1.42
C TRP A 70 4.16 -2.61 -2.46
N GLY A 71 2.94 -3.03 -2.09
CA GLY A 71 2.03 -3.72 -3.01
C GLY A 71 1.70 -2.89 -4.24
N THR A 72 1.36 -1.61 -4.06
CA THR A 72 1.09 -0.69 -5.18
C THR A 72 2.30 -0.58 -6.12
N ARG A 73 3.52 -0.46 -5.58
CA ARG A 73 4.75 -0.37 -6.39
C ARG A 73 5.03 -1.65 -7.17
N VAL A 74 4.85 -2.83 -6.55
CA VAL A 74 5.04 -4.13 -7.22
C VAL A 74 4.03 -4.33 -8.34
N LEU A 75 2.75 -3.98 -8.11
CA LEU A 75 1.70 -4.08 -9.14
C LEU A 75 1.94 -3.09 -10.30
N ALA A 76 2.38 -1.87 -9.99
CA ALA A 76 2.75 -0.89 -11.02
C ALA A 76 3.94 -1.38 -11.87
N LEU A 77 4.97 -1.96 -11.25
CA LEU A 77 6.09 -2.60 -11.98
C LEU A 77 5.64 -3.77 -12.85
N ARG A 78 4.55 -4.44 -12.48
CA ARG A 78 3.93 -5.51 -13.29
C ARG A 78 3.09 -4.98 -14.46
N GLY A 79 2.89 -3.67 -14.54
CA GLY A 79 2.17 -2.98 -15.61
C GLY A 79 0.70 -2.68 -15.29
N LEU A 80 0.25 -2.86 -14.05
CA LEU A 80 -1.10 -2.49 -13.67
C LEU A 80 -1.22 -0.98 -13.51
N ARG A 81 -2.33 -0.42 -13.99
CA ARG A 81 -2.71 0.98 -13.81
C ARG A 81 -3.35 1.18 -12.44
N ASP A 82 -3.31 2.41 -11.94
CA ASP A 82 -3.92 2.78 -10.66
C ASP A 82 -5.41 2.40 -10.58
N ALA A 83 -6.15 2.52 -11.70
CA ALA A 83 -7.55 2.11 -11.77
C ALA A 83 -7.74 0.59 -11.59
N GLU A 84 -6.81 -0.23 -12.10
CA GLU A 84 -6.84 -1.69 -11.94
C GLU A 84 -6.51 -2.06 -10.50
N ILE A 85 -5.55 -1.38 -9.88
CA ILE A 85 -5.21 -1.55 -8.46
C ILE A 85 -6.39 -1.12 -7.57
N ALA A 86 -7.05 0.00 -7.88
CA ALA A 86 -8.25 0.45 -7.16
C ALA A 86 -9.38 -0.59 -7.26
N ALA A 87 -9.61 -1.18 -8.44
CA ALA A 87 -10.60 -2.24 -8.62
C ALA A 87 -10.27 -3.51 -7.80
N LEU A 88 -9.00 -3.85 -7.61
CA LEU A 88 -8.59 -4.93 -6.70
C LEU A 88 -8.99 -4.61 -5.25
N ILE A 89 -8.69 -3.40 -4.79
CA ILE A 89 -8.99 -2.93 -3.43
C ILE A 89 -10.50 -2.91 -3.18
N GLU A 90 -11.27 -2.38 -4.14
CA GLU A 90 -12.74 -2.32 -4.08
C GLU A 90 -13.37 -3.71 -4.07
N ARG A 91 -12.85 -4.65 -4.88
CA ARG A 91 -13.31 -6.04 -4.87
C ARG A 91 -13.08 -6.72 -3.53
N GLY A 92 -11.98 -6.39 -2.84
CA GLY A 92 -11.74 -6.84 -1.47
C GLY A 92 -11.33 -8.32 -1.33
N ASP A 93 -11.02 -9.02 -2.43
CA ASP A 93 -10.58 -10.42 -2.42
C ASP A 93 -9.04 -10.53 -2.49
N PRO A 94 -8.36 -10.92 -1.39
CA PRO A 94 -6.91 -11.02 -1.35
C PRO A 94 -6.34 -12.26 -2.05
N ALA A 95 -7.19 -13.19 -2.50
CA ALA A 95 -6.81 -14.35 -3.29
C ALA A 95 -7.11 -14.16 -4.78
N ALA A 96 -7.63 -12.99 -5.16
CA ALA A 96 -8.00 -12.75 -6.54
C ALA A 96 -6.77 -12.80 -7.45
N PRO A 97 -6.90 -13.42 -8.64
CA PRO A 97 -5.79 -13.51 -9.56
C PRO A 97 -5.31 -12.11 -9.98
N VAL A 98 -3.98 -11.95 -10.09
CA VAL A 98 -3.38 -10.73 -10.62
C VAL A 98 -3.86 -10.55 -12.06
N PRO A 99 -4.47 -9.40 -12.41
CA PRO A 99 -4.77 -9.07 -13.79
C PRO A 99 -3.52 -9.19 -14.65
N THR A 100 -3.57 -10.06 -15.66
CA THR A 100 -2.57 -10.02 -16.72
C THR A 100 -2.75 -8.71 -17.47
N PRO A 101 -1.69 -7.91 -17.71
CA PRO A 101 -1.79 -6.78 -18.62
C PRO A 101 -2.42 -7.28 -19.93
N PRO A 102 -3.37 -6.54 -20.54
CA PRO A 102 -3.85 -6.90 -21.86
C PRO A 102 -2.61 -7.05 -22.75
N ASP A 103 -2.51 -8.20 -23.42
CA ASP A 103 -1.40 -8.55 -24.29
C ASP A 103 -0.96 -7.30 -25.07
N ALA A 104 0.28 -6.84 -24.88
CA ALA A 104 0.92 -5.86 -25.76
C ALA A 104 1.16 -6.44 -27.17
N ARG A 105 0.32 -7.40 -27.59
CA ARG A 105 0.35 -8.21 -28.80
C ARG A 105 -0.99 -8.16 -29.55
N ARG A 106 -1.71 -7.04 -29.41
CA ARG A 106 -2.49 -6.48 -30.52
C ARG A 106 -1.90 -5.13 -30.89
N GLY A 107 -0.78 -5.19 -31.61
CA GLY A 107 -0.51 -4.18 -32.63
C GLY A 107 -1.68 -4.15 -33.63
N PRO A 108 -1.87 -3.05 -34.37
CA PRO A 108 -3.02 -2.88 -35.24
C PRO A 108 -3.08 -4.07 -36.19
N PHE A 109 -4.27 -4.63 -36.36
CA PHE A 109 -4.56 -5.56 -37.46
C PHE A 109 -4.00 -4.93 -38.76
N LEU A 110 -2.88 -5.45 -39.25
CA LEU A 110 -2.53 -5.33 -40.67
C LEU A 110 -3.56 -6.20 -41.38
N THR A 111 -4.59 -5.55 -41.92
CA THR A 111 -5.45 -6.19 -42.93
C THR A 111 -4.56 -6.56 -44.12
N PRO A 112 -4.52 -7.82 -44.58
CA PRO A 112 -3.98 -8.12 -45.89
C PRO A 112 -4.89 -7.46 -46.93
N GLY A 113 -4.28 -6.77 -47.89
CA GLY A 113 -4.96 -5.97 -48.89
C GLY A 113 -5.94 -6.75 -49.75
N VAL A 114 -6.95 -6.03 -50.24
CA VAL A 114 -7.69 -6.35 -51.46
C VAL A 114 -7.62 -5.14 -52.38
#